data_AF-A0A938C1Q6-F1
#
_entry.id   AF-A0A938C1Q6-F1
#
_cell.length_a   1.000
_cell.length_b   1.000
_cell.length_c   1.000
_cell.angle_alpha   90.00
_cell.angle_beta   90.00
_cell.angle_gamma   90.00
#
_symmetry.space_group_name_H-M   'P 1'
#
loop_
_entity.id
_entity.type
_entity.pdbx_description
1 polymer ?
#
loop_
_entity_poly.entity_id
_entity_poly.type
_entity_poly.pdbx_seq_one_letter_code
_entity_poly.pdbx_strand_id
1 'polypeptide(L)'
;MRAAAAVLAAMLLASCAQLAPHREAPLDLAQFVAHAGDPRVRHEPGAEEFAGRVAALLPAAIAQVEAGHYRAFPAPVTVHVCGSDECFARHVPGAARLTAAVVYDNRLVLAPRLFDREPQRLYPILVHELSHLHLGQQLGHYTMRIPVWFHEGLASLVASGGGADLVSEDEALHAVGAGEHFLPEAAHDESMRRGADDSRLRITMFYRQSMMFLAHLRSLGEDEFRKLLLVLQDREPFDRAFATVFGASALQLALEFFGRLRCRQGACAAPAGAP
;
A
#
# COMPACT_ATOMS: atom_id res chain seq x y z
N MET A 1 29.75 -33.49 -20.56
CA MET A 1 29.20 -32.97 -19.29
C MET A 1 28.43 -31.70 -19.61
N ARG A 2 27.10 -31.72 -19.43
CA ARG A 2 26.21 -30.60 -19.70
C ARG A 2 26.19 -29.66 -18.49
N ALA A 3 26.70 -28.45 -18.65
CA ALA A 3 26.53 -27.39 -17.66
C ALA A 3 25.18 -26.70 -17.95
N ALA A 4 24.23 -26.85 -17.02
CA ALA A 4 22.96 -26.14 -17.07
C ALA A 4 23.20 -24.68 -16.69
N ALA A 5 22.89 -23.76 -17.61
CA ALA A 5 22.82 -22.34 -17.31
C ALA A 5 21.50 -22.07 -16.55
N ALA A 6 21.59 -21.71 -15.28
CA ALA A 6 20.46 -21.20 -14.53
C ALA A 6 20.18 -19.77 -15.00
N VAL A 7 19.05 -19.58 -15.68
CA VAL A 7 18.53 -18.26 -16.01
C VAL A 7 17.89 -17.70 -14.74
N LEU A 8 18.56 -16.75 -14.09
CA LEU A 8 17.98 -15.96 -13.01
C LEU A 8 16.94 -15.03 -13.61
N ALA A 9 15.65 -15.39 -13.51
CA ALA A 9 14.56 -14.50 -13.89
C ALA A 9 14.45 -13.36 -12.86
N ALA A 10 15.02 -12.21 -13.19
CA ALA A 10 14.85 -10.99 -12.43
C ALA A 10 13.38 -10.53 -12.51
N MET A 11 12.59 -10.86 -11.49
CA MET A 11 11.22 -10.40 -11.34
C MET A 11 11.21 -8.94 -10.88
N LEU A 12 11.18 -8.00 -11.83
CA LEU A 12 11.03 -6.56 -11.57
C LEU A 12 9.60 -6.25 -11.11
N LEU A 13 9.26 -6.37 -9.83
CA LEU A 13 7.91 -6.11 -9.33
C LEU A 13 7.44 -4.69 -9.69
N ALA A 14 6.31 -4.58 -10.41
CA ALA A 14 5.65 -3.30 -10.63
C ALA A 14 4.72 -2.99 -9.44
N SER A 15 4.58 -1.71 -9.10
CA SER A 15 3.87 -1.19 -7.94
C SER A 15 2.49 -0.63 -8.31
N CYS A 16 1.49 -0.74 -7.43
CA CYS A 16 0.28 0.08 -7.50
C CYS A 16 0.65 1.58 -7.54
N ALA A 17 1.77 1.96 -6.91
CA ALA A 17 2.34 3.28 -6.97
C ALA A 17 3.05 3.66 -8.29
N GLN A 18 3.13 2.78 -9.29
CA GLN A 18 3.67 3.11 -10.62
C GLN A 18 2.58 3.25 -11.68
N LEU A 19 1.31 3.01 -11.31
CA LEU A 19 0.19 3.33 -12.18
C LEU A 19 0.14 4.85 -12.34
N ALA A 20 0.52 5.32 -13.53
CA ALA A 20 0.21 6.67 -13.96
C ALA A 20 -1.32 6.85 -13.86
N PRO A 21 -1.82 8.05 -13.50
CA PRO A 21 -3.24 8.34 -13.58
C PRO A 21 -3.67 8.26 -15.05
N HIS A 22 -4.05 7.06 -15.50
CA HIS A 22 -4.66 6.86 -16.81
C HIS A 22 -6.06 7.45 -16.73
N ARG A 23 -6.16 8.70 -17.15
CA ARG A 23 -7.37 9.53 -17.10
C ARG A 23 -8.43 9.09 -18.14
N GLU A 24 -8.11 8.17 -19.06
CA GLU A 24 -8.82 8.08 -20.35
C GLU A 24 -9.25 6.68 -20.83
N ALA A 25 -9.11 5.61 -20.06
CA ALA A 25 -9.77 4.35 -20.46
C ALA A 25 -11.15 4.27 -19.78
N PRO A 26 -12.27 4.50 -20.49
CA PRO A 26 -13.54 3.97 -20.05
C PRO A 26 -13.41 2.45 -20.08
N LEU A 27 -13.02 1.88 -18.94
CA LEU A 27 -13.08 0.44 -18.75
C LEU A 27 -14.54 0.05 -18.94
N ASP A 28 -14.80 -0.84 -19.88
CA ASP A 28 -16.13 -1.41 -20.04
C ASP A 28 -16.43 -2.29 -18.81
N LEU A 29 -17.04 -1.65 -17.80
CA LEU A 29 -17.50 -2.30 -16.58
C LEU A 29 -18.90 -2.90 -16.75
N ALA A 30 -19.53 -2.75 -17.92
CA ALA A 30 -20.82 -3.36 -18.20
C ALA A 30 -20.68 -4.89 -18.27
N GLN A 31 -19.49 -5.40 -18.59
CA GLN A 31 -19.20 -6.83 -18.59
C GLN A 31 -19.21 -7.47 -17.18
N PHE A 32 -19.09 -6.70 -16.10
CA PHE A 32 -19.15 -7.25 -14.75
C PHE A 32 -20.59 -7.40 -14.27
N VAL A 33 -20.93 -8.60 -13.82
CA VAL A 33 -22.25 -8.93 -13.26
C VAL A 33 -22.20 -8.77 -11.74
N ALA A 34 -23.26 -8.22 -11.14
CA ALA A 34 -23.37 -8.10 -9.69
C ALA A 34 -23.54 -9.50 -9.06
N HIS A 35 -22.78 -9.79 -8.01
CA HIS A 35 -22.90 -11.03 -7.26
C HIS A 35 -24.26 -11.07 -6.53
N ALA A 36 -24.95 -12.22 -6.60
CA ALA A 36 -26.32 -12.34 -6.08
C ALA A 36 -26.44 -12.12 -4.56
N GLY A 37 -25.40 -12.47 -3.80
CA GLY A 37 -25.39 -12.30 -2.34
C GLY A 37 -24.90 -10.94 -1.85
N ASP A 38 -24.17 -10.18 -2.68
CA ASP A 38 -23.70 -8.84 -2.33
C ASP A 38 -23.42 -8.04 -3.62
N PRO A 39 -24.28 -7.08 -4.00
CA PRO A 39 -24.15 -6.34 -5.25
C PRO A 39 -22.94 -5.39 -5.28
N ARG A 40 -22.27 -5.16 -4.14
CA ARG A 40 -21.00 -4.43 -4.09
C ARG A 40 -19.86 -5.20 -4.73
N VAL A 41 -19.98 -6.52 -4.80
CA VAL A 41 -19.02 -7.37 -5.52
C VAL A 41 -19.56 -7.61 -6.92
N ARG A 42 -18.79 -7.19 -7.93
CA ARG A 42 -19.11 -7.41 -9.34
C ARG A 42 -18.02 -8.31 -9.94
N HIS A 43 -18.38 -9.25 -10.79
CA HIS A 43 -17.45 -10.25 -11.29
C HIS A 43 -17.57 -10.48 -12.80
N GLU A 44 -16.47 -10.90 -13.42
CA GLU A 44 -16.48 -11.43 -14.78
C GLU A 44 -17.42 -12.67 -14.82
N PRO A 45 -18.21 -12.86 -15.88
CA PRO A 45 -18.99 -14.09 -16.05
C PRO A 45 -18.09 -15.33 -15.96
N GLY A 46 -18.48 -16.32 -15.15
CA GLY A 46 -17.65 -17.50 -14.87
C GLY A 46 -16.71 -17.36 -13.65
N ALA A 47 -16.68 -16.20 -12.99
CA ALA A 47 -15.91 -15.95 -11.77
C ALA A 47 -16.78 -15.91 -10.49
N GLU A 48 -17.94 -16.58 -10.50
CA GLU A 48 -18.93 -16.55 -9.41
C GLU A 48 -18.32 -17.04 -8.08
N GLU A 49 -17.49 -18.08 -8.12
CA GLU A 49 -16.83 -18.61 -6.92
C GLU A 49 -15.85 -17.59 -6.31
N PHE A 50 -15.06 -16.92 -7.16
CA PHE A 50 -14.13 -15.88 -6.71
C PHE A 50 -14.90 -14.71 -6.09
N ALA A 51 -16.00 -14.30 -6.74
CA ALA A 51 -16.90 -13.28 -6.23
C ALA A 51 -17.50 -13.64 -4.87
N GLY A 52 -17.95 -14.90 -4.71
CA GLY A 52 -18.49 -15.40 -3.44
C GLY A 52 -17.48 -15.33 -2.30
N ARG A 53 -16.21 -15.66 -2.57
CA ARG A 53 -15.12 -15.52 -1.58
C ARG A 53 -14.88 -14.06 -1.19
N VAL A 54 -14.90 -13.13 -2.14
CA VAL A 54 -14.77 -11.69 -1.84
C VAL A 54 -15.97 -11.20 -1.04
N ALA A 55 -17.20 -11.55 -1.45
CA ALA A 55 -18.43 -11.14 -0.79
C ALA A 55 -18.47 -11.57 0.69
N ALA A 56 -17.97 -12.78 1.00
CA ALA A 56 -17.87 -13.27 2.37
C ALA A 56 -16.87 -12.47 3.23
N LEU A 57 -15.78 -11.98 2.64
CA LEU A 57 -14.71 -11.26 3.34
C LEU A 57 -14.95 -9.74 3.42
N LEU A 58 -15.70 -9.18 2.47
CA LEU A 58 -15.83 -7.74 2.27
C LEU A 58 -16.32 -6.98 3.52
N PRO A 59 -17.35 -7.43 4.27
CA PRO A 59 -17.81 -6.70 5.46
C PRO A 59 -16.73 -6.54 6.52
N ALA A 60 -15.97 -7.61 6.80
CA ALA A 60 -14.89 -7.58 7.79
C ALA A 60 -13.71 -6.72 7.30
N ALA A 61 -13.39 -6.78 6.01
CA ALA A 61 -12.33 -5.95 5.43
C ALA A 61 -12.66 -4.46 5.48
N ILE A 62 -13.92 -4.07 5.18
CA ILE A 62 -14.40 -2.69 5.34
C ILE A 62 -14.26 -2.24 6.79
N ALA A 63 -14.77 -3.02 7.75
CA ALA A 63 -14.72 -2.67 9.16
C ALA A 63 -13.26 -2.46 9.65
N GLN A 64 -12.33 -3.31 9.20
CA GLN A 64 -10.91 -3.16 9.51
C GLN A 64 -10.32 -1.86 8.94
N VAL A 65 -10.67 -1.50 7.70
CA VAL A 65 -10.21 -0.24 7.10
C VAL A 65 -10.79 0.96 7.83
N GLU A 66 -12.10 0.97 8.12
CA GLU A 66 -12.74 2.09 8.82
C GLU A 66 -12.16 2.29 10.23
N ALA A 67 -11.86 1.20 10.94
CA ALA A 67 -11.18 1.25 12.22
C ALA A 67 -9.75 1.80 12.09
N GLY A 68 -9.00 1.35 11.07
CA GLY A 68 -7.62 1.79 10.82
C GLY A 68 -7.49 3.23 10.30
N HIS A 69 -8.50 3.74 9.61
CA HIS A 69 -8.56 5.12 9.08
C HIS A 69 -9.33 6.08 9.98
N TYR A 70 -9.94 5.58 11.06
CA TYR A 70 -10.73 6.36 12.02
C TYR A 70 -11.95 7.09 11.42
N ARG A 71 -12.43 6.66 10.25
CA ARG A 71 -13.59 7.22 9.55
C ARG A 71 -14.25 6.15 8.69
N ALA A 72 -15.57 6.24 8.53
CA ALA A 72 -16.30 5.40 7.58
C ALA A 72 -15.94 5.72 6.12
N PHE A 73 -16.20 4.78 5.21
CA PHE A 73 -16.18 5.09 3.77
C PHE A 73 -17.26 6.14 3.44
N PRO A 74 -16.95 7.22 2.71
CA PRO A 74 -17.92 8.26 2.39
C PRO A 74 -18.84 7.88 1.23
N ALA A 75 -18.52 6.83 0.46
CA ALA A 75 -19.33 6.31 -0.64
C ALA A 75 -19.36 4.77 -0.64
N PRO A 76 -20.34 4.15 -1.31
CA PRO A 76 -20.40 2.69 -1.43
C PRO A 76 -19.10 2.09 -2.01
N VAL A 77 -18.58 1.07 -1.33
CA VAL A 77 -17.45 0.27 -1.81
C VAL A 77 -17.94 -0.66 -2.93
N THR A 78 -17.20 -0.69 -4.05
CA THR A 78 -17.43 -1.64 -5.15
C THR A 78 -16.13 -2.36 -5.50
N VAL A 79 -16.19 -3.69 -5.58
CA VAL A 79 -15.04 -4.55 -5.90
C VAL A 79 -15.32 -5.32 -7.19
N HIS A 80 -14.40 -5.24 -8.15
CA HIS A 80 -14.47 -5.95 -9.42
C HIS A 80 -13.54 -7.17 -9.38
N VAL A 81 -14.06 -8.35 -9.69
CA VAL A 81 -13.33 -9.62 -9.60
C VAL A 81 -13.17 -10.21 -10.99
N CYS A 82 -11.93 -10.28 -11.47
CA CYS A 82 -11.61 -10.92 -12.74
C CYS A 82 -11.46 -12.44 -12.56
N GLY A 83 -12.01 -13.20 -13.51
CA GLY A 83 -11.81 -14.65 -13.61
C GLY A 83 -10.57 -15.03 -14.42
N SER A 84 -10.05 -14.09 -15.24
CA SER A 84 -8.91 -14.30 -16.12
C SER A 84 -7.82 -13.22 -16.00
N ASP A 85 -6.56 -13.60 -16.29
CA ASP A 85 -5.44 -12.64 -16.34
C ASP A 85 -5.67 -11.60 -17.46
N GLU A 86 -6.37 -11.99 -18.53
CA GLU A 86 -6.76 -11.10 -19.63
C GLU A 86 -7.77 -10.03 -19.17
N CYS A 87 -8.79 -10.41 -18.38
CA CYS A 87 -9.66 -9.44 -17.73
C CYS A 87 -8.85 -8.45 -16.90
N PHE A 88 -7.95 -8.93 -16.05
CA PHE A 88 -7.19 -8.04 -15.17
C PHE A 88 -6.29 -7.09 -15.98
N ALA A 89 -5.61 -7.59 -17.00
CA ALA A 89 -4.73 -6.79 -17.85
C ALA A 89 -5.48 -5.70 -18.65
N ARG A 90 -6.75 -5.95 -19.04
CA ARG A 90 -7.60 -4.93 -19.69
C ARG A 90 -7.91 -3.77 -18.75
N HIS A 91 -8.11 -4.06 -17.46
CA HIS A 91 -8.49 -3.06 -16.46
C HIS A 91 -7.31 -2.38 -15.78
N VAL A 92 -6.17 -3.05 -15.75
CA VAL A 92 -4.94 -2.55 -15.13
C VAL A 92 -3.76 -2.74 -16.12
N PRO A 93 -3.64 -1.86 -17.14
CA PRO A 93 -2.57 -1.97 -18.13
C PRO A 93 -1.18 -1.88 -17.48
N GLY A 94 -0.24 -2.72 -17.93
CA GLY A 94 1.12 -2.78 -17.36
C GLY A 94 1.23 -3.55 -16.03
N ALA A 95 0.13 -4.11 -15.53
CA ALA A 95 0.05 -4.73 -14.20
C ALA A 95 0.29 -6.24 -14.18
N ALA A 96 1.07 -6.81 -15.10
CA ALA A 96 1.32 -8.27 -15.16
C ALA A 96 1.84 -8.87 -13.82
N ARG A 97 2.34 -8.00 -12.93
CA ARG A 97 2.92 -8.34 -11.62
C ARG A 97 2.09 -7.89 -10.42
N LEU A 98 0.98 -7.17 -10.63
CA LEU A 98 0.05 -6.81 -9.57
C LEU A 98 -0.96 -7.94 -9.36
N THR A 99 -1.45 -8.04 -8.13
CA THR A 99 -2.50 -9.00 -7.72
C THR A 99 -3.84 -8.30 -7.50
N ALA A 100 -3.81 -6.98 -7.34
CA ALA A 100 -4.96 -6.10 -7.25
C ALA A 100 -4.52 -4.66 -7.59
N ALA A 101 -5.48 -3.78 -7.84
CA ALA A 101 -5.24 -2.35 -7.94
C ALA A 101 -6.51 -1.55 -7.65
N VAL A 102 -6.35 -0.41 -6.97
CA VAL A 102 -7.30 0.70 -7.05
C VAL A 102 -6.91 1.61 -8.24
N VAL A 103 -7.77 1.69 -9.23
CA VAL A 103 -7.57 2.61 -10.37
C VAL A 103 -8.11 4.01 -10.05
N TYR A 104 -7.65 5.00 -10.82
CA TYR A 104 -7.78 6.45 -10.52
C TYR A 104 -9.19 6.93 -10.13
N ASP A 105 -10.24 6.34 -10.69
CA ASP A 105 -11.64 6.66 -10.40
C ASP A 105 -12.23 5.82 -9.25
N ASN A 106 -11.41 5.43 -8.27
CA ASN A 106 -11.82 4.72 -7.05
C ASN A 106 -12.46 3.36 -7.35
N ARG A 107 -12.00 2.65 -8.40
CA ARG A 107 -12.44 1.27 -8.65
C ARG A 107 -11.38 0.30 -8.19
N LEU A 108 -11.80 -0.66 -7.37
CA LEU A 108 -10.96 -1.79 -6.98
C LEU A 108 -11.15 -2.95 -7.95
N VAL A 109 -10.05 -3.47 -8.51
CA VAL A 109 -10.04 -4.66 -9.38
C VAL A 109 -9.09 -5.71 -8.80
N LEU A 110 -9.56 -6.95 -8.68
CA LEU A 110 -8.79 -8.10 -8.18
C LEU A 110 -8.45 -9.06 -9.31
N ALA A 111 -7.19 -9.51 -9.35
CA ALA A 111 -6.71 -10.50 -10.32
C ALA A 111 -7.09 -11.93 -9.89
N PRO A 112 -7.29 -12.86 -10.84
CA PRO A 112 -7.62 -14.26 -10.53
C PRO A 112 -6.55 -14.95 -9.68
N ARG A 113 -5.29 -14.51 -9.78
CA ARG A 113 -4.16 -15.07 -9.02
C ARG A 113 -4.33 -15.06 -7.50
N LEU A 114 -5.13 -14.13 -6.97
CA LEU A 114 -5.46 -14.07 -5.53
C LEU A 114 -6.37 -15.23 -5.09
N PHE A 115 -6.94 -15.97 -6.02
CA PHE A 115 -7.90 -17.03 -5.73
C PHE A 115 -7.31 -18.42 -5.94
N ASP A 116 -6.52 -18.62 -7.00
CA ASP A 116 -5.96 -19.92 -7.39
C ASP A 116 -4.53 -20.15 -6.87
N ARG A 117 -3.65 -19.15 -6.92
CA ARG A 117 -2.21 -19.27 -6.61
C ARG A 117 -1.85 -18.71 -5.25
N GLU A 118 -2.53 -17.64 -4.84
CA GLU A 118 -2.24 -16.91 -3.60
C GLU A 118 -3.47 -16.74 -2.68
N PRO A 119 -4.29 -17.78 -2.46
CA PRO A 119 -5.55 -17.68 -1.71
C PRO A 119 -5.37 -17.13 -0.29
N GLN A 120 -4.23 -17.39 0.35
CA GLN A 120 -3.87 -16.88 1.68
C GLN A 120 -3.68 -15.36 1.71
N ARG A 121 -3.37 -14.73 0.56
CA ARG A 121 -3.13 -13.29 0.46
C ARG A 121 -4.41 -12.50 0.18
N LEU A 122 -5.52 -13.17 -0.15
CA LEU A 122 -6.77 -12.52 -0.55
C LEU A 122 -7.25 -11.50 0.47
N TYR A 123 -7.39 -11.90 1.74
CA TYR A 123 -7.87 -11.00 2.79
C TYR A 123 -6.92 -9.81 3.05
N PRO A 124 -5.61 -10.01 3.32
CA PRO A 124 -4.72 -8.88 3.58
C PRO A 124 -4.56 -7.95 2.36
N ILE A 125 -4.55 -8.47 1.13
CA ILE A 125 -4.52 -7.62 -0.08
C ILE A 125 -5.86 -6.87 -0.25
N LEU A 126 -7.00 -7.50 0.02
CA LEU A 126 -8.29 -6.81 -0.03
C LEU A 126 -8.32 -5.62 0.96
N VAL A 127 -7.85 -5.80 2.20
CA VAL A 127 -7.76 -4.72 3.18
C VAL A 127 -6.80 -3.62 2.73
N HIS A 128 -5.64 -4.00 2.17
CA HIS A 128 -4.63 -3.07 1.67
C HIS A 128 -5.22 -2.16 0.58
N GLU A 129 -5.87 -2.75 -0.42
CA GLU A 129 -6.43 -1.98 -1.52
C GLU A 129 -7.68 -1.19 -1.10
N LEU A 130 -8.50 -1.72 -0.20
CA LEU A 130 -9.60 -0.96 0.40
C LEU A 130 -9.10 0.26 1.19
N SER A 131 -7.92 0.19 1.80
CA SER A 131 -7.28 1.35 2.45
C SER A 131 -6.92 2.44 1.44
N HIS A 132 -6.42 2.09 0.25
CA HIS A 132 -6.23 3.06 -0.84
C HIS A 132 -7.55 3.64 -1.32
N LEU A 133 -8.57 2.80 -1.50
CA LEU A 133 -9.90 3.23 -1.91
C LEU A 133 -10.50 4.20 -0.91
N HIS A 134 -10.42 3.91 0.39
CA HIS A 134 -10.95 4.76 1.45
C HIS A 134 -10.35 6.17 1.38
N LEU A 135 -9.02 6.25 1.41
CA LEU A 135 -8.33 7.53 1.37
C LEU A 135 -8.59 8.25 0.04
N GLY A 136 -8.61 7.53 -1.07
CA GLY A 136 -9.00 8.06 -2.38
C GLY A 136 -10.40 8.67 -2.37
N GLN A 137 -11.39 8.03 -1.75
CA GLN A 137 -12.74 8.58 -1.67
C GLN A 137 -12.81 9.85 -0.80
N GLN A 138 -12.08 9.93 0.31
CA GLN A 138 -12.02 11.16 1.15
C GLN A 138 -11.43 12.34 0.36
N LEU A 139 -10.36 12.07 -0.39
CA LEU A 139 -9.64 13.06 -1.19
C LEU A 139 -10.35 13.35 -2.54
N GLY A 140 -11.33 12.54 -2.91
CA GLY A 140 -12.07 12.59 -4.18
C GLY A 140 -11.56 11.61 -5.25
N HIS A 141 -10.27 11.26 -5.22
CA HIS A 141 -9.63 10.19 -6.00
C HIS A 141 -8.25 9.87 -5.42
N TYR A 142 -7.63 8.76 -5.85
CA TYR A 142 -6.22 8.49 -5.56
C TYR A 142 -5.35 9.63 -6.11
N THR A 143 -4.54 10.27 -5.25
CA THR A 143 -3.86 11.52 -5.58
C THR A 143 -2.39 11.51 -5.12
N MET A 144 -1.57 12.33 -5.79
CA MET A 144 -0.16 12.53 -5.45
C MET A 144 0.05 13.53 -4.30
N ARG A 145 -1.02 13.95 -3.60
CA ARG A 145 -0.99 14.84 -2.42
C ARG A 145 -0.39 14.21 -1.17
N ILE A 146 -0.36 12.88 -1.15
CA ILE A 146 0.16 12.10 -0.04
C ILE A 146 1.39 11.36 -0.57
N PRO A 147 2.52 11.40 0.14
CA PRO A 147 3.72 10.69 -0.28
C PRO A 147 3.47 9.18 -0.43
N VAL A 148 4.16 8.56 -1.40
CA VAL A 148 3.99 7.13 -1.69
C VAL A 148 4.30 6.27 -0.46
N TRP A 149 5.36 6.59 0.29
CA TRP A 149 5.69 5.85 1.52
C TRP A 149 4.53 5.89 2.53
N PHE A 150 3.80 6.99 2.62
CA PHE A 150 2.67 7.11 3.54
C PHE A 150 1.47 6.31 3.04
N HIS A 151 1.14 6.41 1.74
CA HIS A 151 0.07 5.63 1.13
C HIS A 151 0.26 4.12 1.34
N GLU A 152 1.42 3.61 0.94
CA GLU A 152 1.74 2.18 0.96
C GLU A 152 1.98 1.68 2.38
N GLY A 153 2.63 2.50 3.21
CA GLY A 153 2.83 2.22 4.63
C GLY A 153 1.51 2.11 5.38
N LEU A 154 0.56 3.02 5.15
CA LEU A 154 -0.74 3.04 5.84
C LEU A 154 -1.59 1.84 5.41
N ALA A 155 -1.67 1.59 4.10
CA ALA A 155 -2.36 0.43 3.58
C ALA A 155 -1.79 -0.88 4.14
N SER A 156 -0.46 -1.01 4.18
CA SER A 156 0.20 -2.17 4.78
C SER A 156 -0.06 -2.27 6.28
N LEU A 157 -0.04 -1.16 7.02
CA LEU A 157 -0.26 -1.13 8.46
C LEU A 157 -1.69 -1.57 8.81
N VAL A 158 -2.68 -1.01 8.12
CA VAL A 158 -4.09 -1.36 8.28
C VAL A 158 -4.33 -2.81 7.88
N ALA A 159 -3.68 -3.29 6.82
CA ALA A 159 -3.74 -4.67 6.35
C ALA A 159 -2.92 -5.68 7.17
N SER A 160 -2.37 -5.29 8.32
CA SER A 160 -1.51 -6.16 9.15
C SER A 160 -0.36 -6.80 8.35
N GLY A 161 0.24 -6.03 7.44
CA GLY A 161 1.37 -6.45 6.60
C GLY A 161 1.01 -6.78 5.15
N GLY A 162 -0.28 -6.79 4.76
CA GLY A 162 -0.67 -6.99 3.36
C GLY A 162 0.03 -6.01 2.42
N GLY A 163 0.61 -6.51 1.32
CA GLY A 163 1.43 -5.72 0.38
C GLY A 163 2.92 -5.66 0.76
N ALA A 164 3.25 -5.77 2.05
CA ALA A 164 4.60 -5.88 2.59
C ALA A 164 4.96 -7.33 2.98
N ASP A 165 4.08 -8.29 2.71
CA ASP A 165 4.09 -9.66 3.24
C ASP A 165 5.18 -10.57 2.67
N LEU A 166 5.88 -10.12 1.62
CA LEU A 166 7.04 -10.82 1.04
C LEU A 166 8.38 -10.45 1.67
N VAL A 167 8.38 -9.59 2.69
CA VAL A 167 9.57 -9.21 3.46
C VAL A 167 9.20 -9.27 4.94
N SER A 168 9.94 -10.04 5.72
CA SER A 168 9.79 -10.11 7.18
C SER A 168 10.30 -8.83 7.87
N GLU A 169 9.90 -8.62 9.12
CA GLU A 169 10.44 -7.51 9.91
C GLU A 169 11.95 -7.67 10.13
N ASP A 170 12.43 -8.89 10.38
CA ASP A 170 13.87 -9.17 10.57
C ASP A 170 14.70 -8.83 9.32
N GLU A 171 14.22 -9.18 8.12
CA GLU A 171 14.87 -8.80 6.87
C GLU A 171 14.92 -7.27 6.70
N ALA A 172 13.83 -6.57 7.03
CA ALA A 172 13.79 -5.12 6.95
C ALA A 172 14.71 -4.45 7.97
N LEU A 173 14.77 -4.99 9.19
CA LEU A 173 15.74 -4.58 10.20
C LEU A 173 17.16 -4.79 9.69
N HIS A 174 17.49 -5.94 9.10
CA HIS A 174 18.82 -6.20 8.56
C HIS A 174 19.21 -5.21 7.45
N ALA A 175 18.29 -4.92 6.52
CA ALA A 175 18.49 -3.92 5.47
C ALA A 175 18.77 -2.53 6.06
N VAL A 176 17.97 -2.10 7.05
CA VAL A 176 18.20 -0.83 7.77
C VAL A 176 19.60 -0.80 8.38
N GLY A 177 20.05 -1.88 9.03
CA GLY A 177 21.40 -2.02 9.58
C GLY A 177 22.51 -1.80 8.56
N ALA A 178 22.31 -2.33 7.35
CA ALA A 178 23.20 -2.16 6.20
C ALA A 178 23.13 -0.75 5.57
N GLY A 179 22.25 0.13 6.07
CA GLY A 179 22.01 1.46 5.50
C GLY A 179 21.07 1.45 4.29
N GLU A 180 20.42 0.32 4.01
CA GLU A 180 19.43 0.16 2.95
C GLU A 180 18.04 0.52 3.50
N HIS A 181 17.72 1.82 3.49
CA HIS A 181 16.41 2.29 3.89
C HIS A 181 15.93 3.50 3.11
N PHE A 182 14.61 3.71 3.07
CA PHE A 182 14.06 4.93 2.50
C PHE A 182 14.20 6.11 3.46
N LEU A 183 14.07 7.32 2.93
CA LEU A 183 13.85 8.54 3.70
C LEU A 183 12.71 9.32 3.06
N PRO A 184 11.73 9.85 3.84
CA PRO A 184 10.75 10.80 3.35
C PRO A 184 11.43 12.02 2.71
N GLU A 185 10.72 12.73 1.83
CA GLU A 185 11.21 14.01 1.33
C GLU A 185 11.30 15.05 2.46
N ALA A 186 12.21 16.02 2.31
CA ALA A 186 12.27 17.17 3.21
C ALA A 186 11.02 18.06 3.09
N ALA A 187 10.49 18.15 1.87
CA ALA A 187 9.21 18.75 1.54
C ALA A 187 8.56 17.93 0.41
N HIS A 188 7.30 17.58 0.60
CA HIS A 188 6.52 16.85 -0.38
C HIS A 188 6.09 17.77 -1.53
N ASP A 189 6.27 17.28 -2.74
CA ASP A 189 5.88 17.97 -3.98
C ASP A 189 4.98 17.04 -4.77
N GLU A 190 3.72 17.44 -5.00
CA GLU A 190 2.72 16.64 -5.72
C GLU A 190 3.16 16.32 -7.17
N SER A 191 4.09 17.10 -7.73
CA SER A 191 4.66 16.86 -9.06
C SER A 191 5.77 15.82 -9.07
N MET A 192 6.32 15.47 -7.91
CA MET A 192 7.37 14.47 -7.75
C MET A 192 6.83 13.21 -7.06
N ARG A 193 6.89 12.10 -7.77
CA ARG A 193 6.53 10.78 -7.23
C ARG A 193 7.79 10.01 -6.84
N ARG A 194 8.21 10.09 -5.57
CA ARG A 194 9.32 9.24 -5.09
C ARG A 194 8.81 7.94 -4.51
N GLY A 195 9.36 6.84 -4.98
CA GLY A 195 8.98 5.49 -4.58
C GLY A 195 10.18 4.62 -4.22
N ALA A 196 9.98 3.31 -4.34
CA ALA A 196 10.99 2.31 -4.00
C ALA A 196 12.29 2.46 -4.83
N ASP A 197 12.17 2.80 -6.12
CA ASP A 197 13.30 2.96 -7.04
C ASP A 197 14.21 4.13 -6.63
N ASP A 198 13.64 5.24 -6.15
CA ASP A 198 14.41 6.40 -5.63
C ASP A 198 15.24 6.03 -4.40
N SER A 199 14.78 5.05 -3.63
CA SER A 199 15.49 4.50 -2.46
C SER A 199 16.34 3.28 -2.79
N ARG A 200 16.37 2.85 -4.07
CA ARG A 200 17.02 1.61 -4.53
C ARG A 200 16.56 0.36 -3.77
N LEU A 201 15.33 0.36 -3.29
CA LEU A 201 14.74 -0.75 -2.55
C LEU A 201 13.85 -1.59 -3.48
N ARG A 202 13.73 -2.88 -3.18
CA ARG A 202 12.60 -3.66 -3.69
C ARG A 202 11.31 -3.06 -3.15
N ILE A 203 10.25 -3.04 -3.96
CA ILE A 203 8.93 -2.51 -3.57
C ILE A 203 8.43 -3.04 -2.22
N THR A 204 8.49 -4.36 -2.00
CA THR A 204 8.02 -4.98 -0.76
C THR A 204 8.86 -4.60 0.45
N MET A 205 10.16 -4.31 0.25
CA MET A 205 11.03 -3.76 1.29
C MET A 205 10.66 -2.31 1.60
N PHE A 206 10.42 -1.49 0.58
CA PHE A 206 9.94 -0.11 0.74
C PHE A 206 8.62 -0.08 1.51
N TYR A 207 7.67 -0.98 1.20
CA TYR A 207 6.37 -1.06 1.87
C TYR A 207 6.54 -1.50 3.33
N ARG A 208 7.37 -2.53 3.57
CA ARG A 208 7.67 -3.01 4.92
C ARG A 208 8.27 -1.93 5.79
N GLN A 209 9.30 -1.22 5.31
CA GLN A 209 9.92 -0.13 6.07
C GLN A 209 8.96 1.03 6.29
N SER A 210 8.15 1.38 5.28
CA SER A 210 7.13 2.44 5.40
C SER A 210 6.11 2.10 6.47
N MET A 211 5.63 0.85 6.51
CA MET A 211 4.74 0.34 7.53
C MET A 211 5.37 0.40 8.93
N MET A 212 6.63 -0.04 9.06
CA MET A 212 7.36 0.02 10.33
C MET A 212 7.51 1.46 10.84
N PHE A 213 7.77 2.41 9.94
CA PHE A 213 7.86 3.82 10.29
C PHE A 213 6.51 4.39 10.75
N LEU A 214 5.40 4.09 10.06
CA LEU A 214 4.07 4.51 10.53
C LEU A 214 3.66 3.85 11.84
N ALA A 215 4.01 2.57 12.04
CA ALA A 215 3.79 1.89 13.31
C ALA A 215 4.55 2.60 14.45
N HIS A 216 5.78 3.05 14.19
CA HIS A 216 6.54 3.86 15.13
C HIS A 216 5.87 5.22 15.42
N LEU A 217 5.41 5.93 14.40
CA LEU A 217 4.69 7.20 14.59
C LEU A 217 3.44 7.00 15.45
N ARG A 218 2.66 5.95 15.20
CA ARG A 218 1.51 5.58 16.04
C ARG A 218 1.92 5.23 17.47
N SER A 219 3.10 4.63 17.67
CA SER A 219 3.59 4.29 19.01
C SER A 219 4.15 5.50 19.77
N LEU A 220 4.47 6.60 19.10
CA LEU A 220 4.81 7.87 19.77
C LEU A 220 3.56 8.53 20.37
N GLY A 221 2.41 8.36 19.73
CA GLY A 221 1.12 8.86 20.18
C GLY A 221 -0.01 8.47 19.24
N GLU A 222 -0.99 7.72 19.75
CA GLU A 222 -2.13 7.26 18.93
C GLU A 222 -3.09 8.41 18.60
N ASP A 223 -3.30 9.34 19.53
CA ASP A 223 -4.16 10.50 19.32
C ASP A 223 -3.57 11.46 18.27
N GLU A 224 -2.26 11.67 18.28
CA GLU A 224 -1.53 12.42 17.26
C GLU A 224 -1.65 11.72 15.91
N PHE A 225 -1.39 10.42 15.84
CA PHE A 225 -1.51 9.66 14.61
C PHE A 225 -2.93 9.73 14.02
N ARG A 226 -3.95 9.57 14.88
CA ARG A 226 -5.35 9.74 14.51
C ARG A 226 -5.63 11.15 14.00
N LYS A 227 -5.14 12.18 14.69
CA LYS A 227 -5.31 13.58 14.28
C LYS A 227 -4.70 13.82 12.90
N LEU A 228 -3.49 13.30 12.64
CA LEU A 228 -2.88 13.38 11.31
C LEU A 228 -3.79 12.77 10.25
N LEU A 229 -4.26 11.54 10.45
CA LEU A 229 -5.12 10.89 9.47
C LEU A 229 -6.41 11.67 9.19
N LEU A 230 -7.04 12.23 10.21
CA LEU A 230 -8.28 12.99 10.02
C LEU A 230 -8.04 14.30 9.25
N VAL A 231 -6.98 15.05 9.57
CA VAL A 231 -6.69 16.30 8.83
C VAL A 231 -6.26 16.05 7.39
N LEU A 232 -5.55 14.93 7.13
CA LEU A 232 -5.22 14.53 5.76
C LEU A 232 -6.47 14.16 4.98
N GLN A 233 -7.42 13.43 5.59
CA GLN A 233 -8.72 13.11 4.98
C GLN A 233 -9.56 14.36 4.70
N ASP A 234 -9.37 15.43 5.48
CA ASP A 234 -9.95 16.76 5.26
C ASP A 234 -9.14 17.62 4.27
N ARG A 235 -8.18 17.01 3.56
CA ARG A 235 -7.41 17.57 2.44
C ARG A 235 -6.40 18.65 2.82
N GLU A 236 -5.96 18.69 4.08
CA GLU A 236 -4.84 19.54 4.47
C GLU A 236 -3.53 19.12 3.77
N PRO A 237 -2.66 20.06 3.38
CA PRO A 237 -1.36 19.72 2.78
C PRO A 237 -0.51 18.86 3.71
N PHE A 238 0.08 17.79 3.18
CA PHE A 238 0.74 16.74 3.96
C PHE A 238 1.79 17.28 4.94
N ASP A 239 2.77 18.04 4.45
CA ASP A 239 3.87 18.52 5.29
C ASP A 239 3.39 19.43 6.42
N ARG A 240 2.43 20.30 6.13
CA ARG A 240 1.83 21.20 7.12
C ARG A 240 1.10 20.40 8.19
N ALA A 241 0.26 19.45 7.77
CA ALA A 241 -0.48 18.58 8.68
C ALA A 241 0.48 17.78 9.58
N PHE A 242 1.49 17.15 8.98
CA PHE A 242 2.48 16.34 9.68
C PHE A 242 3.26 17.17 10.70
N ALA A 243 3.83 18.31 10.29
CA ALA A 243 4.59 19.18 11.18
C ALA A 243 3.73 19.78 12.30
N THR A 244 2.47 20.11 12.03
CA THR A 244 1.54 20.64 13.04
C THR A 244 1.19 19.59 14.09
N VAL A 245 1.06 18.32 13.69
CA VAL A 245 0.68 17.23 14.59
C VAL A 245 1.87 16.73 15.41
N PHE A 246 3.00 16.47 14.76
CA PHE A 246 4.16 15.85 15.42
C PHE A 246 5.22 16.85 15.90
N GLY A 247 5.10 18.14 15.55
CA GLY A 247 6.09 19.16 15.90
C GLY A 247 7.44 19.00 15.19
N ALA A 248 7.54 18.11 14.21
CA ALA A 248 8.74 17.79 13.44
C ALA A 248 8.37 17.39 12.00
N SER A 249 9.32 17.46 11.08
CA SER A 249 9.12 16.96 9.72
C SER A 249 9.19 15.43 9.67
N ALA A 250 8.57 14.83 8.64
CA ALA A 250 8.64 13.39 8.41
C ALA A 250 10.09 12.91 8.24
N LEU A 251 10.93 13.68 7.54
CA LEU A 251 12.36 13.38 7.37
C LEU A 251 13.10 13.35 8.72
N GLN A 252 12.86 14.31 9.61
CA GLN A 252 13.51 14.36 10.93
C GLN A 252 13.18 13.10 11.74
N LEU A 253 11.89 12.75 11.85
CA LEU A 253 11.47 11.56 12.60
C LEU A 253 11.94 10.25 11.96
N ALA A 254 12.02 10.19 10.63
CA ALA A 254 12.56 9.02 9.93
C ALA A 254 14.06 8.84 10.19
N LEU A 255 14.84 9.92 10.17
CA LEU A 255 16.28 9.88 10.50
C LEU A 255 16.50 9.37 11.92
N GLU A 256 15.72 9.86 12.89
CA GLU A 256 15.77 9.35 14.27
C GLU A 256 15.39 7.88 14.36
N PHE A 257 14.30 7.48 13.71
CA PHE A 257 13.80 6.11 13.74
C PHE A 257 14.81 5.13 13.16
N PHE A 258 15.25 5.35 11.92
CA PHE A 258 16.23 4.47 11.26
C PHE A 258 17.60 4.54 11.93
N GLY A 259 18.01 5.70 12.45
CA GLY A 259 19.22 5.84 13.25
C GLY A 259 19.20 4.97 14.51
N ARG A 260 18.09 4.98 15.26
CA ARG A 260 17.90 4.13 16.44
C ARG A 260 17.96 2.64 16.09
N LEU A 261 17.32 2.22 14.99
CA LEU A 261 17.34 0.82 14.54
C LEU A 261 18.76 0.37 14.18
N ARG A 262 19.52 1.20 13.45
CA ARG A 262 20.91 0.94 13.10
C ARG A 262 21.80 0.80 14.35
N CYS A 263 21.64 1.69 15.33
CA CYS A 263 22.42 1.60 16.57
C CYS A 263 22.15 0.30 17.34
N ARG A 264 20.89 -0.16 17.40
CA ARG A 264 20.52 -1.43 18.06
C ARG A 264 21.18 -2.65 17.42
N GLN A 265 21.56 -2.56 16.15
CA GLN A 265 22.24 -3.63 15.41
C GLN A 265 23.76 -3.52 15.41
N GLY A 266 24.33 -2.64 16.26
CA GLY A 266 25.77 -2.47 16.39
C GLY A 266 26.41 -1.62 15.28
N ALA A 267 25.61 -0.95 14.45
CA ALA A 267 26.10 -0.14 13.33
C ALA A 267 26.35 1.34 13.66
N CYS A 268 26.34 1.72 14.95
CA CYS A 268 26.71 3.07 15.39
C CYS A 268 28.14 3.08 15.94
N ALA A 269 28.94 4.05 15.50
CA ALA A 269 30.13 4.43 16.26
C ALA A 269 29.66 4.87 17.65
N ALA A 270 30.33 4.42 18.71
CA ALA A 270 30.12 4.95 20.05
C ALA A 270 30.15 6.48 19.97
N PRO A 271 29.25 7.21 20.66
CA PRO A 271 29.35 8.66 20.71
C PRO A 271 30.77 9.02 21.17
N ALA A 272 31.47 9.80 20.35
CA ALA A 272 32.79 10.31 20.71
C ALA A 272 32.61 11.24 21.91
N GLY A 273 32.91 10.71 23.10
CA GLY A 273 32.97 11.47 24.35
C GLY A 273 31.70 11.44 25.18
N ALA A 274 31.71 10.62 26.22
CA ALA A 274 31.23 10.97 27.55
C ALA A 274 31.66 9.91 28.58
N PRO A 275 32.10 10.34 29.77
CA PRO A 275 33.29 11.13 30.09
C PRO A 275 34.60 10.31 30.09
#